data_AF-A0AAN6WYZ8-F1
#
_entry.id   AF-A0AAN6WYZ8-F1
#
_cell.length_a   1.000
_cell.length_b   1.000
_cell.length_c   1.000
_cell.angle_alpha   90.00
_cell.angle_beta   90.00
_cell.angle_gamma   90.00
#
_symmetry.space_group_name_H-M   'P 1'
#
loop_
_entity.id
_entity.type
_entity.pdbx_description
1 polymer ?
#
loop_
_entity_poly.entity_id
_entity_poly.type
_entity_poly.pdbx_seq_one_letter_code
_entity_poly.pdbx_strand_id
1 'polypeptide(L)'
;MADVAAPTNEHKYLFNVTMSCGGCSGAVERVLKKLEGVKSYQVSLETQTATVIAEESLPYEKVLKTIAKTGKKVNKGEADGVEQSVEVVKDE
;
A
#
# COMPACT_ATOMS: atom_id res chain seq x y z
N MET A 1 -26.24 -1.96 -5.98
CA MET A 1 -25.12 -1.39 -6.78
C MET A 1 -24.20 -0.71 -5.76
N ALA A 2 -23.03 -1.19 -5.36
CA ALA A 2 -22.12 -2.24 -5.82
C ALA A 2 -22.03 -3.38 -4.76
N ASP A 3 -22.19 -4.66 -5.09
CA ASP A 3 -21.35 -5.57 -5.89
C ASP A 3 -20.10 -6.07 -5.14
N VAL A 4 -20.18 -7.35 -4.75
CA VAL A 4 -19.14 -8.37 -4.50
C VAL A 4 -18.14 -8.13 -3.35
N ALA A 5 -18.42 -8.76 -2.21
CA ALA A 5 -17.38 -9.33 -1.35
C ALA A 5 -17.50 -10.87 -1.45
N ALA A 6 -16.96 -11.43 -2.53
CA ALA A 6 -16.65 -12.85 -2.57
C ALA A 6 -15.48 -13.12 -1.62
N PRO A 7 -15.41 -14.29 -0.94
CA PRO A 7 -14.22 -14.68 -0.19
C PRO A 7 -13.13 -14.99 -1.23
N THR A 8 -12.37 -13.98 -1.59
CA THR A 8 -11.20 -14.13 -2.46
C THR A 8 -9.99 -13.95 -1.56
N ASN A 9 -9.06 -14.91 -1.64
CA ASN A 9 -7.78 -14.91 -0.93
C ASN A 9 -7.00 -13.64 -1.28
N GLU A 10 -7.27 -12.58 -0.55
CA GLU A 10 -6.79 -11.22 -0.76
C GLU A 10 -6.48 -10.60 0.58
N HIS A 11 -5.47 -9.74 0.59
CA HIS A 11 -5.17 -8.90 1.73
C HIS A 11 -5.56 -7.46 1.45
N LYS A 12 -6.08 -6.79 2.47
CA LYS A 12 -6.25 -5.35 2.47
C LYS A 12 -5.16 -4.70 3.29
N TYR A 13 -4.32 -3.92 2.63
CA TYR A 13 -3.29 -3.12 3.27
C TYR A 13 -3.68 -1.65 3.29
N LEU A 14 -3.47 -1.00 4.44
CA LEU A 14 -3.65 0.43 4.60
C LEU A 14 -2.35 1.05 5.09
N PHE A 15 -1.86 2.06 4.40
CA PHE A 15 -0.66 2.80 4.78
C PHE A 15 -0.96 4.27 4.98
N ASN A 16 -0.43 4.86 6.04
CA ASN A 16 -0.32 6.31 6.15
C ASN A 16 1.05 6.76 5.63
N VAL A 17 1.07 7.58 4.58
CA VAL A 17 2.28 7.97 3.86
C VAL A 17 2.36 9.49 3.75
N THR A 18 3.47 10.08 4.19
CA THR A 18 3.70 11.52 4.07
C THR A 18 3.98 11.90 2.61
N MET A 19 3.05 12.66 2.03
CA MET A 19 3.06 13.16 0.66
C MET A 19 2.86 14.68 0.68
N SER A 20 3.81 15.44 0.16
CA SER A 20 3.77 16.91 0.20
C SER A 20 3.18 17.57 -1.05
N CYS A 21 2.93 16.82 -2.12
CA CYS A 21 2.36 17.33 -3.37
C CYS A 21 1.75 16.21 -4.22
N GLY A 22 1.01 16.57 -5.28
CA GLY A 22 0.44 15.60 -6.23
C GLY A 22 1.49 14.74 -6.95
N GLY A 23 2.71 15.26 -7.11
CA GLY A 23 3.84 14.46 -7.62
C GLY A 23 4.24 13.32 -6.67
N CYS A 24 4.10 13.52 -5.35
CA CYS A 24 4.40 12.50 -4.34
C CYS A 24 3.36 11.38 -4.34
N SER A 25 2.06 11.72 -4.35
CA SER A 25 1.00 10.73 -4.45
C SER A 25 1.09 9.95 -5.76
N GLY A 26 1.32 10.65 -6.89
CA GLY A 26 1.53 9.99 -8.17
C GLY A 26 2.78 9.10 -8.21
N ALA A 27 3.81 9.35 -7.39
CA ALA A 27 4.96 8.43 -7.29
C ALA A 27 4.57 7.11 -6.59
N VAL A 28 3.76 7.19 -5.53
CA VAL A 28 3.22 6.02 -4.83
C VAL A 28 2.32 5.20 -5.75
N GLU A 29 1.40 5.84 -6.48
CA GLU A 29 0.55 5.15 -7.46
C GLU A 29 1.37 4.42 -8.53
N ARG A 30 2.42 5.06 -9.06
CA ARG A 30 3.26 4.45 -10.11
C ARG A 30 3.98 3.18 -9.65
N VAL A 31 4.43 3.13 -8.39
CA VAL A 31 5.10 1.92 -7.88
C VAL A 31 4.10 0.82 -7.54
N LEU A 32 2.93 1.17 -7.00
CA LEU A 32 1.86 0.20 -6.71
C LEU A 32 1.29 -0.41 -7.99
N LYS A 33 1.09 0.40 -9.04
CA LYS A 33 0.62 -0.07 -10.35
C LYS A 33 1.57 -1.09 -11.01
N LYS A 34 2.86 -0.99 -10.72
CA LYS A 34 3.90 -1.87 -11.29
C LYS A 34 4.16 -3.10 -10.42
N LEU A 35 3.59 -3.15 -9.22
CA LEU A 35 3.81 -4.26 -8.30
C LEU A 35 2.88 -5.42 -8.67
N GLU A 36 3.48 -6.51 -9.12
CA GLU A 36 2.75 -7.76 -9.38
C GLU A 36 2.08 -8.26 -8.10
N GLY A 37 0.84 -8.76 -8.24
CA GLY A 37 -0.02 -9.16 -7.13
C GLY A 37 -0.89 -8.05 -6.55
N VAL A 38 -0.72 -6.79 -6.96
CA VAL A 38 -1.69 -5.72 -6.62
C VAL A 38 -2.91 -5.82 -7.52
N LYS A 39 -4.07 -6.04 -6.93
CA LYS A 39 -5.36 -6.10 -7.65
C LYS A 39 -5.99 -4.73 -7.83
N SER A 40 -5.96 -3.92 -6.78
CA SER A 40 -6.42 -2.54 -6.84
C SER A 40 -5.71 -1.68 -5.80
N TYR A 41 -5.69 -0.37 -6.02
CA TYR A 41 -5.14 0.57 -5.05
C TYR A 41 -5.89 1.92 -5.12
N GLN A 42 -5.87 2.63 -4.01
CA GLN A 42 -6.35 4.01 -3.91
C GLN A 42 -5.37 4.82 -3.09
N VAL A 43 -4.88 5.93 -3.65
CA VAL A 43 -3.97 6.86 -2.98
C VAL A 43 -4.69 8.19 -2.82
N SER A 44 -4.60 8.77 -1.63
CA SER A 44 -5.22 10.04 -1.31
C SER A 44 -4.18 10.99 -0.69
N LEU A 45 -3.94 12.10 -1.37
CA LEU A 45 -3.09 13.17 -0.86
C LEU A 45 -3.75 13.90 0.32
N GLU A 46 -5.08 14.03 0.31
CA GLU A 46 -5.83 14.75 1.36
C GLU A 46 -5.74 14.02 2.70
N THR A 47 -5.96 12.70 2.70
CA THR A 47 -5.94 11.87 3.91
C THR A 47 -4.57 11.26 4.19
N GLN A 48 -3.59 11.46 3.30
CA GLN A 48 -2.25 10.88 3.40
C GLN A 48 -2.28 9.34 3.46
N THR A 49 -3.21 8.72 2.74
CA THR A 49 -3.43 7.27 2.78
C THR A 49 -3.14 6.59 1.44
N ALA A 50 -2.64 5.36 1.51
CA ALA A 50 -2.59 4.42 0.40
C ALA A 50 -3.27 3.11 0.83
N THR A 51 -4.41 2.80 0.23
CA THR A 51 -5.13 1.54 0.38
C THR A 51 -4.74 0.62 -0.76
N VAL A 52 -4.40 -0.63 -0.48
CA VAL A 52 -3.98 -1.62 -1.46
C VAL A 52 -4.77 -2.90 -1.23
N ILE A 53 -5.38 -3.44 -2.29
CA ILE A 53 -5.92 -4.79 -2.31
C ILE A 53 -4.92 -5.66 -3.06
N ALA A 54 -4.39 -6.65 -2.37
CA ALA A 54 -3.33 -7.52 -2.84
C ALA A 54 -3.80 -8.98 -2.89
N GLU A 55 -3.21 -9.77 -3.78
CA GLU A 55 -3.28 -11.23 -3.72
C GLU A 55 -2.70 -11.76 -2.40
N GLU A 56 -3.19 -12.90 -1.93
CA GLU A 56 -2.63 -13.60 -0.75
C GLU A 56 -1.14 -13.94 -0.90
N SER A 57 -0.67 -14.10 -2.14
CA SER A 57 0.74 -14.35 -2.47
C SER A 57 1.65 -13.12 -2.27
N LEU A 58 1.09 -11.91 -2.19
CA LEU A 58 1.84 -10.66 -2.09
C LEU A 58 1.87 -10.18 -0.64
N PRO A 59 2.98 -10.39 0.09
CA PRO A 59 3.03 -10.06 1.52
C PRO A 59 3.09 -8.55 1.76
N TYR A 60 2.54 -8.14 2.91
CA TYR A 60 2.53 -6.77 3.41
C TYR A 60 3.91 -6.08 3.29
N GLU A 61 4.98 -6.77 3.70
CA GLU A 61 6.35 -6.21 3.68
C GLU A 61 6.81 -5.85 2.27
N LYS A 62 6.40 -6.61 1.25
CA LYS A 62 6.76 -6.33 -0.14
C LYS A 62 6.08 -5.06 -0.62
N VAL A 63 4.83 -4.84 -0.23
CA VAL A 63 4.07 -3.62 -0.54
C VAL A 63 4.68 -2.43 0.20
N LEU A 64 4.96 -2.58 1.50
CA LEU A 64 5.63 -1.57 2.32
C LEU A 64 6.98 -1.15 1.71
N LYS A 65 7.84 -2.12 1.38
CA LYS A 65 9.13 -1.89 0.71
C LYS A 65 8.95 -1.16 -0.61
N THR A 66 7.93 -1.52 -1.39
CA THR A 66 7.63 -0.88 -2.68
C THR A 66 7.23 0.59 -2.52
N ILE A 67 6.39 0.91 -1.54
CA ILE A 67 6.04 2.30 -1.21
C ILE A 67 7.29 3.05 -0.71
N ALA A 68 8.07 2.45 0.19
CA ALA A 68 9.26 3.07 0.77
C ALA A 68 10.34 3.42 -0.28
N LYS A 69 10.44 2.66 -1.38
CA LYS A 69 11.34 2.97 -2.52
C LYS A 69 11.07 4.33 -3.17
N THR A 70 9.89 4.93 -2.97
CA THR A 70 9.59 6.29 -3.43
C THR A 70 10.24 7.39 -2.58
N GLY A 71 10.95 7.01 -1.51
CA GLY A 71 11.58 7.92 -0.55
C GLY A 71 10.56 8.65 0.34
N LYS A 72 9.31 8.18 0.38
CA LYS A 72 8.25 8.77 1.22
C LYS A 72 8.23 8.07 2.57
N LYS A 73 7.98 8.85 3.62
CA LYS A 73 7.87 8.34 4.98
C LYS A 73 6.54 7.61 5.14
N VAL A 74 6.58 6.36 5.60
CA VAL A 74 5.39 5.60 6.01
C VAL A 74 5.28 5.74 7.52
N ASN A 75 4.19 6.31 8.01
CA ASN A 75 3.98 6.57 9.44
C ASN A 75 3.24 5.42 10.13
N LYS A 76 2.35 4.74 9.40
CA LYS A 76 1.55 3.62 9.88
C LYS A 76 1.29 2.63 8.75
N GLY A 77 1.11 1.37 9.10
CA GLY A 77 0.70 0.33 8.18
C GLY A 77 -0.16 -0.71 8.89
N GLU A 78 -1.19 -1.18 8.20
CA GLU A 78 -2.14 -2.18 8.69
C GLU A 78 -2.31 -3.26 7.62
N ALA A 79 -2.42 -4.50 8.06
CA ALA A 79 -2.80 -5.64 7.24
C ALA A 79 -4.05 -6.28 7.79
N ASP A 80 -5.11 -6.31 6.98
CA ASP A 80 -6.41 -6.88 7.33
C ASP A 80 -6.99 -6.31 8.65
N GLY A 81 -6.73 -5.03 8.89
CA GLY A 81 -7.16 -4.31 10.10
C GLY A 81 -6.28 -4.50 11.33
N VAL A 82 -5.14 -5.19 11.20
CA VAL A 82 -4.15 -5.38 12.27
C VAL A 82 -2.93 -4.50 11.99
N GLU A 83 -2.58 -3.63 12.94
CA GLU A 83 -1.36 -2.80 12.85
C GLU A 83 -0.11 -3.66 12.68
N GLN A 84 0.73 -3.27 11.71
CA GLN A 84 2.00 -3.93 11.37
C GLN A 84 3.16 -2.96 11.58
N SER A 85 4.37 -3.50 11.75
CA SER A 85 5.56 -2.66 11.76
C SER A 85 5.76 -1.97 10.40
N VAL A 86 6.27 -0.74 10.43
CA VAL A 86 6.65 0.02 9.21
C VAL A 86 8.17 0.03 9.00
N GLU A 87 8.87 -0.85 9.70
CA GLU A 87 10.32 -0.98 9.63
C GLU A 87 10.70 -1.65 8.31
N VAL A 88 11.29 -0.85 7.42
CA VAL A 88 11.77 -1.34 6.14
C VAL A 88 13.13 -1.98 6.38
N VAL A 89 13.14 -3.28 6.63
CA VAL A 89 14.39 -4.05 6.65
C VAL A 89 14.99 -3.98 5.25
N LYS A 90 16.13 -3.32 5.12
CA LYS A 90 16.94 -3.38 3.91
C LYS A 90 17.66 -4.72 3.96
N ASP A 91 17.11 -5.73 3.28
CA ASP A 91 17.91 -6.91 2.94
C ASP A 91 19.00 -6.41 1.99
N GLU A 92 20.23 -6.40 2.50
CA GLU A 92 21.46 -5.97 1.82
C GLU A 92 21.93 -7.00 0.80
#